data_AF-A0A5M8S2G1-F1
#
_entry.id   AF-A0A5M8S2G1-F1
#
_cell.length_a   1.000
_cell.length_b   1.000
_cell.length_c   1.000
_cell.angle_alpha   90.00
_cell.angle_beta   90.00
_cell.angle_gamma   90.00
#
_symmetry.space_group_name_H-M   'P 1'
#
loop_
_entity.id
_entity.type
_entity.pdbx_description
1 polymer ?
#
loop_
_entity_poly.entity_id
_entity_poly.type
_entity_poly.pdbx_seq_one_letter_code
_entity_poly.pdbx_strand_id
1 'polypeptide(L)'
;MTMSITQQMITIAMVVLGTMLTRFLPFMIFPSGKPTPKYVQYLGKVLPSAVIGFLVIYCFKDVSLLSGSHGIPELIGAAAVVLLHFWKKNMLLSIAGGTIVYMMLLQVIF
;
A
#
# COMPACT_ATOMS: atom_id res chain seq x y z
N MET A 1 -2.46 -15.37 -24.06
CA MET A 1 -1.65 -14.23 -24.53
C MET A 1 -0.29 -14.31 -23.84
N THR A 2 0.66 -15.04 -24.44
CA THR A 2 2.00 -15.24 -23.85
C THR A 2 2.91 -14.16 -24.39
N MET A 3 3.45 -13.30 -23.51
CA MET A 3 4.38 -12.25 -23.92
C MET A 3 5.70 -12.89 -24.35
N SER A 4 6.23 -12.47 -25.51
CA SER A 4 7.55 -12.91 -25.98
C SER A 4 8.64 -12.41 -25.03
N ILE A 5 9.73 -13.18 -24.88
CA ILE A 5 10.90 -12.80 -24.06
C ILE A 5 11.40 -11.40 -24.43
N THR A 6 11.40 -11.07 -25.73
CA THR A 6 11.79 -9.74 -26.22
C THR A 6 10.86 -8.64 -25.71
N GLN A 7 9.55 -8.87 -25.70
CA GLN A 7 8.58 -7.91 -25.17
C GLN A 7 8.76 -7.73 -23.66
N GLN A 8 8.96 -8.82 -22.92
CA GLN A 8 9.19 -8.78 -21.48
C GLN A 8 10.46 -7.97 -21.14
N MET A 9 11.56 -8.18 -21.88
CA MET A 9 12.78 -7.39 -21.70
C MET A 9 12.57 -5.90 -21.99
N ILE A 10 11.87 -5.56 -23.08
CA ILE A 10 11.56 -4.16 -23.42
C ILE A 10 10.67 -3.52 -22.35
N THR A 11 9.66 -4.23 -21.84
CA THR A 11 8.79 -3.72 -20.77
C THR A 11 9.58 -3.46 -19.49
N ILE A 12 10.43 -4.40 -19.07
CA ILE A 12 11.27 -4.22 -17.89
C ILE A 12 12.22 -3.02 -18.08
N ALA A 13 12.87 -2.91 -19.24
CA ALA A 13 13.76 -1.81 -19.54
C ALA A 13 13.03 -0.45 -19.47
N MET A 14 11.82 -0.35 -20.02
CA MET A 14 11.00 0.86 -19.96
C MET A 14 10.57 1.20 -18.53
N VAL A 15 10.19 0.20 -17.71
CA VAL A 15 9.86 0.41 -16.30
C VAL A 15 11.08 0.90 -15.53
N VAL A 16 12.25 0.33 -15.77
CA VAL A 16 13.50 0.75 -15.12
C VAL A 16 13.85 2.18 -15.52
N LEU A 17 13.81 2.50 -16.81
CA LEU A 17 14.07 3.86 -17.31
C LEU A 17 13.08 4.86 -16.71
N GLY A 18 11.79 4.57 -16.70
CA GLY A 18 10.76 5.42 -16.08
C GLY A 18 10.96 5.61 -14.59
N THR A 19 11.34 4.55 -13.86
CA THR A 19 11.61 4.61 -12.42
C THR A 19 12.85 5.45 -12.12
N MET A 20 13.92 5.26 -12.88
CA MET A 20 15.15 6.04 -12.72
C MET A 20 14.89 7.50 -13.06
N LEU A 21 14.19 7.79 -14.15
CA LEU A 21 13.85 9.15 -14.54
C LEU A 21 13.01 9.85 -13.47
N THR A 22 11.94 9.24 -12.98
CA THR A 22 11.09 9.84 -11.93
C THR A 22 11.82 10.00 -10.58
N ARG A 23 12.81 9.16 -10.27
CA ARG A 23 13.62 9.27 -9.05
C ARG A 23 14.74 10.31 -9.17
N PHE A 24 15.40 10.43 -10.33
CA PHE A 24 16.51 11.37 -10.55
C PHE A 24 16.05 12.78 -10.96
N LEU A 25 14.89 12.90 -11.59
CA LEU A 25 14.34 14.18 -12.05
C LEU A 25 14.10 15.19 -10.90
N PRO A 26 13.62 14.80 -9.71
CA PRO A 26 13.58 15.70 -8.56
C PRO A 26 14.96 16.24 -8.15
N PHE A 27 16.00 15.41 -8.21
CA PHE A 27 17.37 15.82 -7.86
C PHE A 27 17.99 16.76 -8.92
N MET A 28 17.63 16.58 -10.19
CA MET A 28 18.11 17.45 -11.28
C MET A 28 17.40 18.81 -11.30
N ILE A 29 16.10 18.85 -10.97
CA ILE A 29 15.28 20.07 -10.95
C ILE A 29 15.46 20.86 -9.65
N PHE A 30 15.68 20.18 -8.51
CA PHE A 30 15.86 20.82 -7.20
C PHE A 30 17.32 20.69 -6.73
N PRO A 31 18.19 21.66 -7.06
CA PRO A 31 19.58 21.63 -6.62
C PRO A 31 19.71 21.72 -5.10
N SER A 32 20.67 20.98 -4.54
CA SER A 32 20.89 20.75 -3.10
C SER A 32 21.10 21.98 -2.22
N GLY A 33 21.23 23.18 -2.82
CA GLY A 33 21.47 24.45 -2.13
C GLY A 33 20.26 25.40 -2.05
N LYS A 34 19.10 25.03 -2.61
CA LYS A 34 17.87 25.85 -2.53
C LYS A 34 16.80 25.13 -1.69
N PRO A 35 16.05 25.85 -0.85
CA PRO A 35 14.93 25.26 -0.15
C PRO A 35 13.93 24.73 -1.19
N THR A 36 13.56 23.45 -1.08
CA THR A 36 12.52 22.84 -1.90
C THR A 36 11.25 23.71 -1.83
N PRO A 37 10.55 23.95 -2.95
CA PRO A 37 9.38 24.83 -2.96
C PRO A 37 8.32 24.40 -1.94
N LYS A 38 7.69 25.39 -1.30
CA LYS A 38 6.69 25.18 -0.23
C LYS A 38 5.58 24.19 -0.64
N TYR A 39 5.19 24.20 -1.92
CA TYR A 39 4.19 23.29 -2.46
C TYR A 39 4.65 21.82 -2.44
N VAL A 40 5.92 21.54 -2.75
CA VAL A 40 6.47 20.17 -2.73
C VAL A 40 6.62 19.66 -1.30
N GLN A 41 7.04 20.51 -0.36
CA GLN A 41 7.07 20.17 1.07
C GLN A 41 5.67 19.90 1.63
N TYR A 42 4.69 20.71 1.23
CA TYR A 42 3.30 20.52 1.61
C TYR A 42 2.78 19.19 1.08
N LEU A 43 2.96 18.89 -0.22
CA LEU A 43 2.62 17.61 -0.81
C LEU A 43 3.29 16.46 -0.07
N GLY A 44 4.60 16.53 0.20
CA GLY A 44 5.32 15.51 0.95
C GLY A 44 4.80 15.27 2.37
N LYS A 45 4.20 16.29 3.00
CA LYS A 45 3.58 16.17 4.33
C LYS A 45 2.17 15.58 4.28
N VAL A 46 1.38 15.89 3.25
CA VAL A 46 -0.03 15.48 3.16
C VAL A 46 -0.23 14.16 2.41
N LEU A 47 0.60 13.85 1.42
CA LEU A 47 0.50 12.63 0.62
C LEU A 47 0.58 11.36 1.48
N PRO A 48 1.53 11.19 2.42
CA PRO A 48 1.61 9.96 3.20
C PRO A 48 0.32 9.66 3.97
N SER A 49 -0.28 10.68 4.57
CA SER A 49 -1.55 10.55 5.29
C SER A 49 -2.70 10.19 4.33
N ALA A 50 -2.80 10.88 3.20
CA ALA A 50 -3.82 10.62 2.20
C ALA A 50 -3.71 9.22 1.59
N VAL A 51 -2.50 8.77 1.28
CA VAL A 51 -2.22 7.44 0.70
C VAL A 51 -2.57 6.33 1.69
N ILE A 52 -2.25 6.47 2.98
CA ILE A 52 -2.64 5.50 4.01
C ILE A 52 -4.18 5.42 4.11
N GLY A 53 -4.88 6.56 4.12
CA GLY A 53 -6.35 6.57 4.11
C GLY A 53 -6.93 5.92 2.86
N PHE A 54 -6.35 6.20 1.69
CA PHE A 54 -6.77 5.60 0.42
C PHE A 54 -6.53 4.09 0.39
N LEU A 55 -5.41 3.60 0.92
CA LEU A 55 -5.11 2.18 1.09
C LEU A 55 -6.19 1.48 1.91
N VAL A 56 -6.64 2.08 3.01
CA VAL A 56 -7.74 1.54 3.82
C VAL A 56 -9.01 1.42 2.98
N ILE A 57 -9.40 2.47 2.25
CA ILE A 57 -10.59 2.44 1.38
C ILE A 57 -10.46 1.36 0.30
N TYR A 58 -9.29 1.22 -0.32
CA TYR A 58 -9.05 0.23 -1.35
C TYR A 58 -9.09 -1.20 -0.83
N CYS A 59 -8.59 -1.46 0.39
CA CYS A 59 -8.72 -2.76 1.03
C CYS A 59 -10.19 -3.19 1.21
N PHE A 60 -11.14 -2.24 1.29
CA PHE A 60 -12.57 -2.52 1.37
C PHE A 60 -13.29 -2.45 0.01
N LYS A 61 -12.65 -1.97 -1.05
CA LYS A 61 -13.30 -1.73 -2.35
C LYS A 61 -13.63 -3.01 -3.11
N ASP A 62 -12.74 -3.99 -3.08
CA ASP A 62 -12.92 -5.28 -3.76
C ASP A 62 -13.60 -6.34 -2.88
N VAL A 63 -14.00 -5.94 -1.67
CA VAL A 63 -14.70 -6.79 -0.70
C VAL A 63 -16.14 -6.99 -1.15
N SER A 64 -16.42 -8.21 -1.64
CA SER A 64 -17.77 -8.61 -2.02
C SER A 64 -18.62 -8.86 -0.77
N LEU A 65 -19.19 -7.79 -0.21
CA LEU A 65 -20.10 -7.83 0.95
C LEU A 65 -21.36 -8.67 0.71
N LEU A 66 -21.73 -8.97 -0.55
CA LEU A 66 -23.01 -9.57 -0.92
C LEU A 66 -22.97 -11.00 -1.51
N SER A 67 -21.81 -11.63 -1.70
CA SER A 67 -21.74 -12.94 -2.42
C SER A 67 -21.34 -14.16 -1.58
N GLY A 68 -21.47 -14.09 -0.26
CA GLY A 68 -21.34 -15.26 0.63
C GLY A 68 -19.96 -15.38 1.28
N SER A 69 -19.97 -15.52 2.61
CA SER A 69 -18.84 -15.87 3.49
C SER A 69 -17.53 -15.06 3.43
N HIS A 70 -17.32 -14.15 2.49
CA HIS A 70 -16.00 -13.50 2.32
C HIS A 70 -15.87 -12.12 2.99
N GLY A 71 -16.98 -11.39 3.22
CA GLY A 71 -16.91 -10.05 3.85
C GLY A 71 -16.77 -10.07 5.38
N ILE A 72 -17.17 -11.15 6.05
CA ILE A 72 -17.10 -11.31 7.51
C ILE A 72 -15.64 -11.42 8.00
N PRO A 73 -14.74 -12.20 7.38
CA PRO A 73 -13.35 -12.31 7.83
C PRO A 73 -12.54 -11.02 7.70
N GLU A 74 -12.82 -10.19 6.70
CA GLU A 74 -12.13 -8.91 6.51
C GLU A 74 -12.53 -7.88 7.58
N LEU A 75 -13.81 -7.85 7.95
CA LEU A 75 -14.32 -6.95 8.99
C LEU A 75 -13.80 -7.36 10.39
N ILE A 76 -13.74 -8.67 10.66
CA ILE A 76 -13.15 -9.21 11.90
C ILE A 76 -11.64 -8.99 11.95
N GLY A 77 -10.93 -9.22 10.84
CA GLY A 77 -9.49 -8.96 10.73
C GLY A 77 -9.16 -7.48 10.97
N ALA A 78 -9.92 -6.56 10.37
CA ALA A 78 -9.78 -5.12 10.59
C ALA A 78 -10.08 -4.74 12.06
N ALA A 79 -11.14 -5.27 12.65
CA ALA A 79 -11.48 -5.03 14.05
C ALA A 79 -10.39 -5.55 15.00
N ALA A 80 -9.83 -6.73 14.73
CA ALA A 80 -8.73 -7.30 15.51
C ALA A 80 -7.47 -6.44 15.41
N VAL A 81 -7.12 -5.93 14.22
CA VAL A 81 -6.01 -4.98 14.03
C VAL A 81 -6.24 -3.71 14.84
N VAL A 82 -7.44 -3.13 14.80
CA VAL A 82 -7.78 -1.90 15.55
C VAL A 82 -7.65 -2.12 17.05
N LEU A 83 -8.17 -3.24 17.57
CA LEU A 83 -8.07 -3.62 18.98
C LEU A 83 -6.62 -3.83 19.42
N LEU A 84 -5.82 -4.58 18.64
CA LEU A 84 -4.40 -4.82 18.92
C LEU A 84 -3.58 -3.53 18.86
N HIS A 85 -3.87 -2.67 17.89
CA HIS A 85 -3.17 -1.39 17.73
C HIS A 85 -3.43 -0.46 18.93
N PHE A 86 -4.67 -0.42 19.40
CA PHE A 86 -5.06 0.42 20.54
C PHE A 86 -4.38 -0.02 21.84
N TRP A 87 -4.23 -1.33 22.04
CA TRP A 87 -3.58 -1.89 23.23
C TRP A 87 -2.06 -1.76 23.21
N LYS A 88 -1.41 -2.09 22.08
CA LYS A 88 0.05 -2.27 22.05
C LYS A 88 0.83 -1.12 21.42
N LYS A 89 0.17 -0.19 20.71
CA LYS A 89 0.76 0.95 19.97
C LYS A 89 2.02 0.60 19.15
N ASN A 90 2.21 -0.67 18.79
CA ASN A 90 3.41 -1.18 18.14
C ASN A 90 3.06 -1.70 16.76
N MET A 91 3.60 -1.04 15.73
CA MET A 91 3.26 -1.27 14.32
C MET A 91 3.52 -2.71 13.90
N LEU A 92 4.67 -3.30 14.29
CA LEU A 92 5.02 -4.67 13.92
C LEU A 92 4.04 -5.70 14.49
N LEU A 93 3.61 -5.52 15.75
CA LEU A 93 2.68 -6.43 16.38
C LEU A 93 1.28 -6.34 15.75
N SER A 94 0.87 -5.11 15.38
CA SER A 94 -0.42 -4.86 14.76
C SER A 94 -0.53 -5.47 13.36
N ILE A 95 0.55 -5.42 12.58
CA ILE A 95 0.60 -6.03 11.24
C ILE A 95 0.61 -7.56 11.38
N ALA A 96 1.57 -8.12 12.11
CA ALA A 96 1.70 -9.56 12.25
C ALA A 96 0.47 -10.20 12.89
N GLY A 97 -0.05 -9.61 13.97
CA GLY A 97 -1.25 -10.11 14.65
C GLY A 97 -2.49 -10.04 13.76
N GLY A 98 -2.68 -8.93 13.04
CA GLY A 98 -3.76 -8.78 12.06
C GLY A 98 -3.72 -9.82 10.96
N THR A 99 -2.55 -10.01 10.35
CA THR A 99 -2.35 -11.00 9.28
C THR A 99 -2.58 -12.42 9.77
N ILE A 100 -2.08 -12.78 10.95
CA ILE A 100 -2.29 -14.13 11.52
C ILE A 100 -3.77 -14.39 11.80
N VAL A 101 -4.47 -13.44 12.43
CA VAL A 101 -5.92 -13.57 12.71
C VAL A 101 -6.70 -13.69 11.41
N TYR A 102 -6.39 -12.85 10.42
CA TYR A 102 -7.04 -12.89 9.11
C TYR A 102 -6.81 -14.22 8.38
N MET A 103 -5.55 -14.69 8.31
CA MET A 103 -5.23 -15.98 7.69
C MET A 103 -5.86 -17.16 8.41
N MET A 104 -5.91 -17.13 9.75
CA MET A 104 -6.57 -18.18 10.53
C MET A 104 -8.08 -18.21 10.26
N LEU A 105 -8.73 -17.04 10.13
CA LEU A 105 -10.14 -16.97 9.79
C LEU A 105 -10.42 -17.51 8.37
N LEU A 106 -9.57 -17.13 7.40
CA LEU A 106 -9.69 -17.59 6.02
C LEU A 106 -9.41 -19.08 5.82
N GLN A 107 -8.60 -19.70 6.67
CA GLN A 107 -8.12 -21.06 6.45
C GLN A 107 -8.80 -22.10 7.35
N VAL A 108 -9.40 -21.68 8.48
CA VAL A 108 -10.01 -22.58 9.47
C VAL A 108 -11.53 -22.45 9.52
N ILE A 109 -12.09 -21.29 9.19
CA ILE A 109 -13.52 -20.99 9.40
C ILE A 109 -14.30 -20.88 8.08
N PHE A 110 -13.65 -20.43 7.01
CA PHE A 110 -14.21 -20.27 5.66
C PHE A 110 -13.44 -21.11 4.65
#